data_AF-A0A536M2J4-F1
#
_entry.id   AF-A0A536M2J4-F1
#
_cell.length_a   1.000
_cell.length_b   1.000
_cell.length_c   1.000
_cell.angle_alpha   90.00
_cell.angle_beta   90.00
_cell.angle_gamma   90.00
#
_symmetry.space_group_name_H-M   'P 1'
#
loop_
_entity.id
_entity.type
_entity.pdbx_description
1 polymer ?
#
loop_
_entity_poly.entity_id
_entity_poly.type
_entity_poly.pdbx_seq_one_letter_code
_entity_poly.pdbx_strand_id
1 'polypeptide(L)'
;GAAPGVAGDLAARLRAANPSLQVTAHSGGPDPAQDAETLKLIHEHGTQVLLVAFGAPAQELWIDRLRNRLGVAVGIGVGGAFDFLTGRMPRAPEWMRRAGLEWLFR
;
A
#
# COMPACT_ATOMS: atom_id res chain seq x y z
N GLY A 1 1.32 6.56 -1.06
CA GLY A 1 0.40 6.47 0.08
C GLY A 1 1.14 6.12 1.35
N ALA A 2 0.40 5.97 2.45
CA ALA A 2 0.88 5.95 3.84
C ALA A 2 1.59 7.26 4.26
N ALA A 3 1.90 7.38 5.56
CA ALA A 3 2.63 8.53 6.08
C ALA A 3 4.05 8.63 5.45
N PRO A 4 4.66 9.82 5.42
CA PRO A 4 5.99 10.01 4.85
C PRO A 4 7.01 8.99 5.36
N GLY A 5 7.71 8.35 4.41
CA GLY A 5 8.74 7.35 4.67
C GLY A 5 8.25 5.92 4.96
N VAL A 6 6.96 5.71 5.24
CA VAL A 6 6.42 4.36 5.55
C VAL A 6 6.50 3.44 4.34
N ALA A 7 6.01 3.88 3.18
CA ALA A 7 6.05 3.07 1.96
C ALA A 7 7.49 2.76 1.51
N GLY A 8 8.41 3.71 1.69
CA GLY A 8 9.83 3.53 1.38
C GLY A 8 10.52 2.51 2.30
N ASP A 9 10.29 2.58 3.61
CA ASP A 9 10.80 1.59 4.57
C ASP A 9 10.27 0.19 4.24
N LEU A 10 8.96 0.07 3.97
CA LEU A 10 8.38 -1.21 3.57
C LEU A 10 9.03 -1.78 2.30
N ALA A 11 9.24 -0.94 1.27
CA ALA A 11 9.90 -1.39 0.05
C ALA A 11 11.33 -1.85 0.30
N ALA A 12 12.09 -1.16 1.15
CA ALA A 12 13.44 -1.59 1.52
C ALA A 12 13.44 -2.95 2.22
N ARG A 13 12.53 -3.17 3.17
CA ARG A 13 12.37 -4.45 3.88
C ARG A 13 11.98 -5.60 2.94
N LEU A 14 11.05 -5.35 2.02
CA LEU A 14 10.61 -6.35 1.04
C LEU A 14 11.74 -6.78 0.12
N ARG A 15 12.54 -5.82 -0.37
CA ARG A 15 13.73 -6.10 -1.19
C ARG A 15 14.81 -6.86 -0.40
N ALA A 16 15.03 -6.49 0.87
CA ALA A 16 15.99 -7.18 1.73
C ALA A 16 15.59 -8.64 2.00
N ALA A 17 14.30 -8.89 2.22
CA ALA A 17 13.77 -10.23 2.46
C ALA A 17 13.66 -11.07 1.18
N ASN A 18 13.53 -10.44 0.00
CA ASN A 18 13.34 -11.10 -1.29
C ASN A 18 14.17 -10.39 -2.38
N PRO A 19 15.45 -10.76 -2.58
CA PRO A 19 16.36 -10.03 -3.47
C PRO A 19 15.93 -9.97 -4.94
N SER A 20 15.16 -10.95 -5.43
CA SER A 20 14.62 -10.97 -6.79
C SER A 20 13.34 -10.16 -6.95
N LEU A 21 12.74 -9.69 -5.85
CA LEU A 21 11.49 -8.95 -5.87
C LEU A 21 11.75 -7.49 -6.27
N GLN A 22 11.19 -7.08 -7.40
CA GLN A 22 11.18 -5.69 -7.82
C GLN A 22 10.05 -4.95 -7.10
N VAL A 23 10.43 -4.00 -6.25
CA VAL A 23 9.50 -3.15 -5.50
C VAL A 23 9.87 -1.71 -5.79
N THR A 24 8.87 -0.84 -5.95
CA THR A 24 9.02 0.61 -5.90
C THR A 24 8.01 1.19 -4.92
N ALA A 25 8.28 2.38 -4.39
CA ALA A 25 7.39 3.06 -3.45
C ALA A 25 7.17 4.50 -3.90
N HIS A 26 5.93 4.97 -3.74
CA HIS A 26 5.54 6.34 -4.04
C HIS A 26 4.63 6.86 -2.92
N SER A 27 4.92 8.06 -2.42
CA SER A 27 4.23 8.67 -1.27
C SER A 27 3.03 9.54 -1.67
N GLY A 28 2.59 9.51 -2.92
CA GLY A 28 1.42 10.27 -3.40
C GLY A 28 0.10 9.89 -2.71
N GLY A 29 -0.97 10.59 -3.09
CA GLY A 29 -2.32 10.45 -2.54
C GLY A 29 -3.43 10.30 -3.60
N PRO A 30 -4.70 10.20 -3.18
CA PRO A 30 -5.84 9.97 -4.07
C PRO A 30 -6.31 11.21 -4.87
N ASP A 31 -5.62 12.35 -4.72
CA ASP A 31 -5.93 13.60 -5.38
C ASP A 31 -5.77 13.45 -6.91
N PRO A 32 -6.81 13.76 -7.73
CA PRO A 32 -6.70 13.75 -9.18
C PRO A 32 -5.51 14.52 -9.76
N ALA A 33 -5.03 15.58 -9.09
CA ALA A 33 -3.85 16.33 -9.52
C ALA A 33 -2.57 15.48 -9.56
N GLN A 34 -2.52 14.38 -8.79
CA GLN A 34 -1.38 13.47 -8.70
C GLN A 34 -1.52 12.23 -9.60
N ASP A 35 -2.69 12.04 -10.24
CA ASP A 35 -2.98 10.83 -11.02
C ASP A 35 -2.00 10.68 -12.20
N ALA A 36 -1.66 11.76 -12.88
CA ALA A 36 -0.76 11.72 -14.03
C ALA A 36 0.66 11.24 -13.65
N GLU A 37 1.20 11.77 -12.55
CA GLU A 37 2.50 11.35 -12.02
C GLU A 37 2.46 9.89 -11.54
N THR A 38 1.42 9.53 -10.77
CA THR A 38 1.27 8.18 -10.24
C THR A 38 1.15 7.14 -11.35
N LEU A 39 0.34 7.41 -12.37
CA LEU A 39 0.17 6.51 -13.53
C LEU A 39 1.48 6.36 -14.31
N LYS A 40 2.21 7.46 -14.52
CA LYS A 40 3.52 7.42 -15.18
C LYS A 40 4.49 6.49 -14.44
N LEU A 41 4.60 6.63 -13.12
CA LEU A 41 5.47 5.77 -12.30
C LEU A 41 5.05 4.29 -12.35
N ILE A 42 3.74 4.02 -12.30
CA ILE A 42 3.19 2.66 -12.40
C ILE A 42 3.59 2.01 -13.74
N HIS A 43 3.43 2.75 -14.85
CA HIS A 43 3.71 2.28 -16.20
C HIS A 43 5.22 2.11 -16.46
N GLU A 44 6.04 3.09 -16.08
CA GLU A 44 7.50 3.03 -16.25
C GLU A 44 8.13 1.87 -15.46
N HIS A 45 7.60 1.56 -14.28
CA HIS A 45 8.05 0.42 -13.49
C HIS A 45 7.54 -0.94 -14.02
N GLY A 46 6.50 -0.97 -14.88
CA GLY A 46 5.90 -2.23 -15.34
C GLY A 46 5.13 -2.97 -14.23
N THR A 47 4.53 -2.23 -13.31
CA THR A 47 3.91 -2.77 -12.09
C THR A 47 2.80 -3.79 -12.39
N GLN A 48 2.88 -4.99 -11.80
CA GLN A 48 1.83 -6.01 -11.92
C GLN A 48 0.89 -6.05 -10.70
N VAL A 49 1.43 -5.76 -9.51
CA VAL A 49 0.70 -5.74 -8.24
C VAL A 49 0.84 -4.36 -7.62
N LEU A 50 -0.29 -3.69 -7.41
CA LEU A 50 -0.36 -2.36 -6.81
C LEU A 50 -1.00 -2.42 -5.42
N LEU A 51 -0.26 -2.00 -4.40
CA LEU A 51 -0.75 -1.87 -3.03
C LEU A 51 -1.04 -0.40 -2.73
N VAL A 52 -2.28 -0.08 -2.40
CA VAL A 52 -2.74 1.30 -2.19
C VAL A 52 -3.10 1.52 -0.72
N ALA A 53 -2.33 2.37 -0.05
CA ALA A 53 -2.51 2.76 1.35
C ALA A 53 -2.99 4.22 1.46
N PHE A 54 -4.15 4.53 0.85
CA PHE A 54 -4.77 5.86 0.95
C PHE A 54 -5.83 5.94 2.05
N GLY A 55 -6.15 4.80 2.69
CA GLY A 55 -7.23 4.70 3.65
C GLY A 55 -8.58 4.47 2.96
N ALA A 56 -9.47 3.77 3.65
CA ALA A 56 -10.84 3.57 3.17
C ALA A 56 -11.67 4.85 3.43
N PRO A 57 -12.59 5.22 2.53
CA PRO A 57 -12.89 4.58 1.23
C PRO A 57 -12.05 5.10 0.06
N ALA A 58 -11.12 6.03 0.31
CA ALA A 58 -10.42 6.76 -0.75
C ALA A 58 -9.57 5.84 -1.65
N GLN A 59 -8.97 4.79 -1.09
CA GLN A 59 -8.20 3.81 -1.86
C GLN A 59 -9.08 2.99 -2.82
N GLU A 60 -10.26 2.55 -2.40
CA GLU A 60 -11.18 1.80 -3.27
C GLU A 60 -11.70 2.69 -4.40
N LEU A 61 -12.12 3.91 -4.06
CA LEU A 61 -12.61 4.88 -5.04
C LEU A 61 -11.53 5.30 -6.04
N TRP A 62 -10.28 5.46 -5.58
CA TRP A 62 -9.17 5.81 -6.46
C TRP A 62 -8.82 4.66 -7.42
N ILE A 63 -8.79 3.42 -6.92
CA ILE A 63 -8.56 2.23 -7.76
C ILE A 63 -9.68 2.12 -8.81
N ASP A 64 -10.95 2.25 -8.41
CA ASP A 64 -12.08 2.15 -9.34
C ASP A 64 -12.05 3.28 -10.39
N ARG A 65 -11.82 4.53 -9.96
CA ARG A 65 -11.71 5.71 -10.85
C ARG A 65 -10.65 5.52 -11.95
N LEU A 66 -9.52 4.91 -11.62
CA LEU A 66 -8.39 4.74 -12.54
C LEU A 66 -8.25 3.34 -13.12
N ARG A 67 -9.17 2.40 -12.82
CA ARG A 67 -9.02 0.98 -13.13
C ARG A 67 -8.59 0.66 -14.57
N ASN A 68 -9.15 1.38 -15.54
CA ASN A 68 -8.86 1.18 -16.97
C ASN A 68 -7.52 1.80 -17.41
N ARG A 69 -6.92 2.64 -16.58
CA ARG A 69 -5.67 3.36 -16.84
C ARG A 69 -4.48 2.80 -16.06
N LEU A 70 -4.72 2.11 -14.93
CA LEU A 70 -3.65 1.57 -14.08
C LEU A 70 -2.74 0.60 -14.84
N GLY A 71 -3.30 -0.27 -15.69
CA GLY A 71 -2.51 -1.25 -16.44
C GLY A 71 -1.86 -2.34 -15.58
N VAL A 72 -2.37 -2.54 -14.35
CA VAL A 72 -1.88 -3.54 -13.39
C VAL A 72 -2.76 -4.79 -13.43
N ALA A 73 -2.20 -5.96 -13.12
CA ALA A 73 -2.98 -7.18 -13.01
C ALA A 73 -3.89 -7.18 -11.77
N VAL A 74 -3.39 -6.65 -10.65
CA VAL A 74 -4.12 -6.60 -9.38
C VAL A 74 -3.83 -5.30 -8.64
N GLY A 75 -4.90 -4.62 -8.20
CA GLY A 75 -4.84 -3.46 -7.30
C GLY A 75 -5.56 -3.77 -5.99
N ILE A 76 -4.90 -3.53 -4.85
CA ILE A 76 -5.42 -3.88 -3.52
C ILE A 76 -5.34 -2.66 -2.60
N GLY A 77 -6.47 -2.26 -2.04
CA GLY A 77 -6.52 -1.34 -0.92
C GLY A 77 -6.05 -2.03 0.36
N VAL A 78 -5.02 -1.50 1.01
CA VAL A 78 -4.40 -2.13 2.19
C VAL A 78 -4.54 -1.32 3.48
N GLY A 79 -5.11 -0.12 3.41
CA GLY A 79 -5.28 0.75 4.57
C GLY A 79 -3.95 0.96 5.32
N GLY A 80 -3.99 0.86 6.65
CA GLY A 80 -2.82 0.99 7.52
C GLY A 80 -1.89 -0.22 7.59
N ALA A 81 -2.00 -1.19 6.66
CA ALA A 81 -1.16 -2.40 6.70
C ALA A 81 0.35 -2.09 6.72
N PHE A 82 0.76 -1.01 6.03
CA PHE A 82 2.18 -0.66 5.95
C PHE A 82 2.76 -0.27 7.31
N ASP A 83 2.00 0.39 8.18
CA ASP A 83 2.47 0.78 9.51
C ASP A 83 2.72 -0.43 10.42
N PHE A 84 1.90 -1.47 10.31
CA PHE A 84 2.13 -2.74 11.01
C PHE A 84 3.34 -3.50 10.44
N LEU A 85 3.49 -3.54 9.11
CA LEU A 85 4.58 -4.28 8.44
C LEU A 85 5.94 -3.61 8.62
N THR A 86 5.96 -2.29 8.79
CA THR A 86 7.17 -1.53 9.15
C THR A 86 7.45 -1.52 10.65
N GLY A 87 6.53 -2.06 11.47
CA GLY A 87 6.65 -2.10 12.93
C GLY A 87 6.50 -0.73 13.60
N ARG A 88 5.99 0.28 12.88
CA ARG A 88 5.71 1.62 13.41
C ARG A 88 4.49 1.62 14.33
N MET A 89 3.55 0.73 14.09
CA MET A 89 2.39 0.53 14.95
C MET A 89 2.38 -0.90 15.50
N PRO A 90 2.26 -1.10 16.82
CA PRO A 90 2.17 -2.42 17.40
C PRO A 90 0.87 -3.09 16.90
N ARG A 91 0.98 -4.35 16.50
CA ARG A 91 -0.19 -5.18 16.19
C ARG A 91 -0.79 -5.71 17.49
N ALA A 92 -2.08 -6.03 17.48
CA ALA A 92 -2.72 -6.68 18.61
C ALA A 92 -1.95 -7.95 19.03
N PRO A 93 -1.85 -8.27 20.33
CA PRO A 93 -1.26 -9.51 20.82
C PRO A 93 -1.81 -10.74 20.10
N GLU A 94 -0.97 -11.78 19.95
CA GLU A 94 -1.33 -12.99 19.18
C GLU A 94 -2.61 -13.65 19.71
N TRP A 95 -2.80 -13.70 21.03
CA TRP A 95 -3.99 -14.28 21.64
C TRP A 95 -5.28 -13.53 21.24
N MET A 96 -5.23 -12.19 21.14
CA MET A 96 -6.37 -11.38 20.68
C MET A 96 -6.66 -11.62 19.20
N ARG A 97 -5.62 -11.69 18.37
CA ARG A 97 -5.73 -11.97 16.94
C ARG A 97 -6.36 -13.34 16.70
N ARG A 98 -5.91 -14.37 17.44
CA ARG A 98 -6.46 -15.73 17.38
C ARG A 98 -7.89 -15.82 17.90
N ALA A 99 -8.27 -14.98 18.86
CA ALA A 99 -9.62 -14.89 19.38
C ALA A 99 -10.58 -14.04 18.51
N GLY A 100 -10.10 -13.43 17.41
CA GLY A 100 -10.91 -12.52 16.59
C GLY A 100 -11.19 -11.16 17.27
N LEU A 101 -10.43 -10.81 18.31
CA LEU A 101 -10.58 -9.59 19.11
C LEU A 101 -9.64 -8.45 18.66
N GLU A 102 -8.98 -8.57 17.51
CA GLU A 102 -8.07 -7.53 16.98
C GLU A 102 -8.78 -6.19 16.77
N TRP A 103 -10.10 -6.18 16.53
CA TRP A 103 -10.89 -4.97 16.43
C TRP A 103 -10.94 -4.15 17.74
N LEU A 104 -10.82 -4.79 18.91
CA LEU A 104 -10.84 -4.11 20.21
C LEU A 104 -9.53 -3.37 20.51
N PHE A 105 -8.45 -3.75 19.82
CA PHE A 105 -7.13 -3.14 19.96
C PHE A 105 -6.91 -1.95 19.00
N ARG A 106 -7.87 -1.69 18.10
CA ARG A 106 -7.78 -0.59 17.12
C ARG A 106 -8.00 0.77 17.76
#